data_AF-A0A936VPL9-F1
#
_entry.id   AF-A0A936VPL9-F1
#
_cell.length_a   1.000
_cell.length_b   1.000
_cell.length_c   1.000
_cell.angle_alpha   90.00
_cell.angle_beta   90.00
_cell.angle_gamma   90.00
#
_symmetry.space_group_name_H-M   'P 1'
#
loop_
_entity.id
_entity.type
_entity.pdbx_description
1 polymer ?
#
loop_
_entity_poly.entity_id
_entity_poly.type
_entity_poly.pdbx_seq_one_letter_code
_entity_poly.pdbx_strand_id
1 'polypeptide(L)'
;MHRRFIALYLCVLCAFLAHIPSADAQTAQRCFGETGFCVEGRIREFWEQNGGLPVFGFPITDQHEEMLEGRPYQVQWFERNRLELHPENAHPYDVLLGRLGADRLAQQGRDPFTFPKGGQQPGCRFFPETGQSACGDILKAWRANGLEIDGRRGKTEAENLALFGLAISPLQTEVLGDGKEYQVQWFERARFELHPENAPPYNVLLGLLGNEIRVNAGPPQTIAPAPIEPKPLPPPSYNACQEDPNPGAAPNYPVAIVTVNKGDEYVVLKNVSGEAVNLDGWHMCSIKGNQEHPISGALGPGEQKQFPGPAGTIWSNSEDDNGSLYNANGQLVSYWNDPTR
;
A
#
# COMPACT_ATOMS: atom_id res chain seq x y z
N MET A 1 24.67 15.13 -81.68
CA MET A 1 24.84 16.51 -81.17
C MET A 1 23.87 16.67 -80.00
N HIS A 2 24.37 16.67 -78.75
CA HIS A 2 24.47 17.86 -77.88
C HIS A 2 23.07 18.36 -77.43
N ARG A 3 22.71 18.52 -76.15
CA ARG A 3 23.48 18.87 -74.94
C ARG A 3 22.57 18.71 -73.70
N ARG A 4 23.23 18.53 -72.55
CA ARG A 4 22.71 18.50 -71.18
C ARG A 4 22.08 19.85 -70.76
N PHE A 5 21.10 19.82 -69.85
CA PHE A 5 21.00 20.83 -68.79
C PHE A 5 20.60 20.19 -67.44
N ILE A 6 21.34 20.61 -66.42
CA ILE A 6 21.31 20.27 -64.98
C ILE A 6 20.32 21.22 -64.26
N ALA A 7 19.91 20.85 -63.04
CA ALA A 7 19.37 21.68 -61.93
C ALA A 7 17.82 21.61 -61.75
N LEU A 8 17.21 21.57 -60.56
CA LEU A 8 17.64 21.54 -59.15
C LEU A 8 16.35 21.27 -58.32
N TYR A 9 16.41 20.37 -57.32
CA TYR A 9 15.72 20.36 -56.01
C TYR A 9 14.20 20.58 -55.88
N LEU A 10 13.51 19.59 -55.29
CA LEU A 10 13.02 19.73 -53.90
C LEU A 10 12.69 18.34 -53.30
N CYS A 11 13.52 17.88 -52.36
CA CYS A 11 13.17 16.78 -51.46
C CYS A 11 12.07 17.26 -50.51
N VAL A 12 10.82 16.82 -50.72
CA VAL A 12 9.79 16.89 -49.68
C VAL A 12 9.89 15.59 -48.88
N LEU A 13 10.76 15.61 -47.87
CA LEU A 13 10.76 14.61 -46.81
C LEU A 13 9.56 14.92 -45.91
N CYS A 14 8.41 14.30 -46.19
CA CYS A 14 7.31 14.29 -45.22
C CYS A 14 7.74 13.45 -44.02
N ALA A 15 8.23 14.14 -42.99
CA ALA A 15 8.38 13.60 -41.64
C ALA A 15 6.98 13.23 -41.12
N PHE A 16 6.59 11.96 -41.28
CA PHE A 16 5.57 11.36 -40.44
C PHE A 16 6.16 11.28 -39.03
N LEU A 17 5.93 12.33 -38.24
CA LEU A 17 5.97 12.26 -36.78
C LEU A 17 4.92 11.24 -36.36
N ALA A 18 5.35 9.98 -36.24
CA ALA A 18 4.62 8.98 -35.49
C ALA A 18 4.43 9.56 -34.09
N HIS A 19 3.21 10.03 -33.82
CA HIS A 19 2.75 10.25 -32.46
C HIS A 19 2.81 8.88 -31.80
N ILE A 20 3.87 8.62 -31.05
CA ILE A 20 3.85 7.56 -30.05
C ILE A 20 2.85 8.09 -29.02
N PRO A 21 1.64 7.49 -28.90
CA PRO A 21 0.81 7.83 -27.77
C PRO A 21 1.63 7.47 -26.54
N SER A 22 1.96 8.47 -25.72
CA SER A 22 2.31 8.20 -24.34
C SER A 22 1.19 7.34 -23.79
N ALA A 23 1.50 6.09 -23.47
CA ALA A 23 0.59 5.28 -22.68
C ALA A 23 0.52 5.99 -21.33
N ASP A 24 -0.49 6.85 -21.17
CA ASP A 24 -0.96 7.25 -19.85
C ASP A 24 -1.16 5.93 -19.11
N ALA A 25 -0.33 5.70 -18.08
CA ALA A 25 -0.54 4.63 -17.14
C ALA A 25 -1.86 4.95 -16.44
N GLN A 26 -2.95 4.51 -17.05
CA GLN A 26 -4.28 4.54 -16.48
C GLN A 26 -4.14 3.80 -15.14
N THR A 27 -4.16 4.55 -14.04
CA THR A 27 -4.26 4.04 -12.69
C THR A 27 -5.56 3.25 -12.63
N ALA A 28 -5.51 1.97 -13.01
CA ALA A 28 -6.69 1.15 -13.21
C ALA A 28 -7.21 0.67 -11.85
N GLN A 29 -7.59 1.62 -11.00
CA GLN A 29 -8.32 1.38 -9.77
C GLN A 29 -9.58 0.56 -10.08
N ARG A 30 -9.83 -0.48 -9.30
CA ARG A 30 -11.03 -1.31 -9.40
C ARG A 30 -11.87 -1.14 -8.14
N CYS A 31 -13.06 -0.55 -8.30
CA CYS A 31 -14.00 -0.30 -7.21
C CYS A 31 -15.11 -1.34 -7.15
N PHE A 32 -15.58 -1.62 -5.94
CA PHE A 32 -16.64 -2.59 -5.68
C PHE A 32 -17.85 -1.89 -5.05
N GLY A 33 -19.01 -2.00 -5.69
CA GLY A 33 -20.24 -1.37 -5.19
C GLY A 33 -20.76 -1.99 -3.89
N GLU A 34 -20.40 -3.25 -3.63
CA GLU A 34 -20.79 -4.03 -2.47
C GLU A 34 -20.22 -3.46 -1.17
N THR A 35 -19.00 -2.92 -1.21
CA THR A 35 -18.31 -2.39 -0.03
C THR A 35 -17.97 -0.90 -0.13
N GLY A 36 -18.03 -0.32 -1.34
CA GLY A 36 -17.66 1.06 -1.61
C GLY A 36 -16.14 1.31 -1.69
N PHE A 37 -15.32 0.27 -1.47
CA PHE A 37 -13.86 0.38 -1.52
C PHE A 37 -13.30 0.01 -2.88
N CYS A 38 -12.08 0.47 -3.15
CA CYS A 38 -11.36 0.19 -4.37
C CYS A 38 -10.00 -0.44 -4.08
N VAL A 39 -9.52 -1.27 -4.99
CA VAL A 39 -8.15 -1.76 -5.01
C VAL A 39 -7.38 -1.05 -6.11
N GLU A 40 -6.12 -0.71 -5.85
CA GLU A 40 -5.26 -0.06 -6.83
C GLU A 40 -3.79 -0.52 -6.73
N GLY A 41 -2.97 -0.03 -7.66
CA GLY A 41 -1.53 -0.26 -7.69
C GLY A 41 -1.12 -1.72 -7.56
N ARG A 42 -0.03 -1.94 -6.82
CA ARG A 42 0.60 -3.25 -6.66
C ARG A 42 -0.28 -4.25 -5.90
N ILE A 43 -1.06 -3.78 -4.91
CA ILE A 43 -1.99 -4.63 -4.15
C ILE A 43 -3.12 -5.15 -5.05
N ARG A 44 -3.67 -4.31 -5.95
CA ARG A 44 -4.64 -4.76 -6.94
C ARG A 44 -4.06 -5.84 -7.85
N GLU A 45 -2.88 -5.60 -8.41
CA GLU A 45 -2.22 -6.57 -9.30
C GLU A 45 -2.02 -7.92 -8.60
N PHE A 46 -1.56 -7.89 -7.35
CA PHE A 46 -1.42 -9.09 -6.53
C PHE A 46 -2.77 -9.78 -6.31
N TRP A 47 -3.80 -9.04 -5.91
CA TRP A 47 -5.14 -9.58 -5.68
C TRP A 47 -5.69 -10.24 -6.95
N GLU A 48 -5.58 -9.58 -8.11
CA GLU A 48 -6.07 -10.09 -9.40
C GLU A 48 -5.35 -11.37 -9.84
N GLN A 49 -4.02 -11.43 -9.65
CA GLN A 49 -3.21 -12.57 -10.05
C GLN A 49 -3.38 -13.78 -9.12
N ASN A 50 -3.66 -13.56 -7.84
CA ASN A 50 -3.64 -14.61 -6.80
C ASN A 50 -5.03 -15.13 -6.42
N GLY A 51 -6.01 -14.99 -7.32
CA GLY A 51 -7.34 -15.59 -7.18
C GLY A 51 -8.46 -14.63 -6.76
N GLY A 52 -8.14 -13.37 -6.50
CA GLY A 52 -9.11 -12.28 -6.32
C GLY A 52 -10.23 -12.58 -5.32
N LEU A 53 -11.47 -12.35 -5.74
CA LEU A 53 -12.66 -12.44 -4.89
C LEU A 53 -12.83 -13.82 -4.21
N PRO A 54 -12.71 -14.97 -4.91
CA PRO A 54 -12.75 -16.28 -4.27
C PRO A 54 -11.77 -16.52 -3.12
N VAL A 55 -10.56 -15.92 -3.18
CA VAL A 55 -9.48 -16.18 -2.20
C VAL A 55 -9.46 -15.12 -1.10
N PHE A 56 -9.50 -13.84 -1.50
CA PHE A 56 -9.34 -12.72 -0.57
C PHE A 56 -10.66 -12.08 -0.15
N GLY A 57 -11.71 -12.20 -0.97
CA GLY A 57 -12.97 -11.47 -0.79
C GLY A 57 -12.90 -10.03 -1.30
N PHE A 58 -13.96 -9.28 -0.98
CA PHE A 58 -14.03 -7.84 -1.28
C PHE A 58 -13.05 -7.04 -0.41
N PRO A 59 -12.54 -5.89 -0.89
CA PRO A 59 -11.85 -4.94 -0.03
C PRO A 59 -12.82 -4.37 1.00
N ILE A 60 -12.35 -4.20 2.23
CA ILE A 60 -13.12 -3.66 3.37
C ILE A 60 -12.48 -2.40 3.97
N THR A 61 -11.39 -1.92 3.36
CA THR A 61 -10.75 -0.63 3.59
C THR A 61 -10.23 -0.06 2.29
N ASP A 62 -9.91 1.22 2.28
CA ASP A 62 -8.93 1.76 1.34
C ASP A 62 -7.53 1.20 1.65
N GLN A 63 -6.62 1.30 0.68
CA GLN A 63 -5.20 1.10 0.94
C GLN A 63 -4.70 2.25 1.83
N HIS A 64 -4.00 1.93 2.92
CA HIS A 64 -3.49 2.91 3.87
C HIS A 64 -2.22 2.41 4.56
N GLU A 65 -1.50 3.31 5.22
CA GLU A 65 -0.34 2.93 6.02
C GLU A 65 -0.77 2.32 7.36
N GLU A 66 -0.22 1.15 7.71
CA GLU A 66 -0.40 0.48 9.00
C GLU A 66 0.98 0.11 9.58
N MET A 67 1.14 0.24 10.90
CA MET A 67 2.36 -0.17 11.60
C MET A 67 2.35 -1.67 11.86
N LEU A 68 3.18 -2.42 11.15
CA LEU A 68 3.38 -3.86 11.37
C LEU A 68 4.78 -4.08 11.93
N GLU A 69 4.87 -4.74 13.09
CA GLU A 69 6.15 -5.04 13.76
C GLU A 69 7.06 -3.82 13.94
N GLY A 70 6.45 -2.64 14.14
CA GLY A 70 7.16 -1.37 14.35
C GLY A 70 7.65 -0.68 13.07
N ARG A 71 7.21 -1.14 11.89
CA ARG A 71 7.51 -0.51 10.60
C ARG A 71 6.22 -0.14 9.86
N PRO A 72 6.18 1.01 9.16
CA PRO A 72 5.03 1.39 8.36
C PRO A 72 5.02 0.60 7.06
N TYR A 73 3.87 0.02 6.72
CA TYR A 73 3.63 -0.65 5.45
C TYR A 73 2.32 -0.18 4.84
N GLN A 74 2.27 -0.13 3.51
CA GLN A 74 1.00 0.07 2.81
C GLN A 74 0.20 -1.23 2.88
N VAL A 75 -1.00 -1.14 3.41
CA VAL A 75 -1.85 -2.28 3.75
C VAL A 75 -3.24 -2.06 3.19
N GLN A 76 -3.86 -3.15 2.78
CA GLN A 76 -5.30 -3.16 2.54
C GLN A 76 -5.94 -4.42 3.12
N TRP A 77 -7.07 -4.22 3.79
CA TRP A 77 -7.86 -5.30 4.36
C TRP A 77 -8.94 -5.74 3.38
N PHE A 78 -9.11 -7.06 3.32
CA PHE A 78 -10.14 -7.75 2.56
C PHE A 78 -10.95 -8.61 3.51
N GLU A 79 -12.10 -9.12 3.07
CA GLU A 79 -12.97 -9.93 3.93
C GLU A 79 -12.25 -11.13 4.57
N ARG A 80 -11.29 -11.73 3.86
CA ARG A 80 -10.61 -12.98 4.30
C ARG A 80 -9.14 -12.80 4.68
N ASN A 81 -8.50 -11.69 4.29
CA ASN A 81 -7.06 -11.50 4.38
C ASN A 81 -6.66 -10.03 4.54
N ARG A 82 -5.42 -9.81 4.98
CA ARG A 82 -4.74 -8.51 4.93
C ARG A 82 -3.56 -8.64 3.97
N LEU A 83 -3.49 -7.75 2.97
CA LEU A 83 -2.37 -7.66 2.05
C LEU A 83 -1.45 -6.53 2.47
N GLU A 84 -0.15 -6.79 2.48
CA GLU A 84 0.90 -5.95 3.04
C GLU A 84 1.96 -5.71 1.96
N LEU A 85 2.19 -4.46 1.56
CA LEU A 85 3.19 -4.11 0.54
C LEU A 85 4.55 -3.87 1.21
N HIS A 86 5.49 -4.75 0.92
CA HIS A 86 6.88 -4.76 1.36
C HIS A 86 7.82 -4.41 0.20
N PRO A 87 8.01 -3.12 -0.12
CA PRO A 87 8.82 -2.69 -1.28
C PRO A 87 10.31 -3.07 -1.16
N GLU A 88 10.77 -3.45 0.03
CA GLU A 88 12.11 -3.97 0.26
C GLU A 88 12.35 -5.36 -0.34
N ASN A 89 11.28 -6.11 -0.64
CA ASN A 89 11.37 -7.43 -1.24
C ASN A 89 11.27 -7.33 -2.77
N ALA A 90 11.98 -8.22 -3.47
CA ALA A 90 11.82 -8.35 -4.91
C ALA A 90 10.51 -9.07 -5.26
N HIS A 91 9.91 -8.69 -6.39
CA HIS A 91 8.77 -9.40 -6.96
C HIS A 91 9.08 -10.90 -7.14
N PRO A 92 8.13 -11.82 -6.89
CA PRO A 92 6.73 -11.59 -6.49
C PRO A 92 6.49 -11.52 -4.96
N TYR A 93 7.53 -11.34 -4.15
CA TYR A 93 7.48 -11.40 -2.67
C TYR A 93 7.30 -10.03 -2.01
N ASP A 94 7.05 -8.99 -2.80
CA ASP A 94 6.79 -7.62 -2.40
C ASP A 94 5.38 -7.40 -1.85
N VAL A 95 4.48 -8.38 -1.99
CA VAL A 95 3.18 -8.38 -1.28
C VAL A 95 3.09 -9.63 -0.41
N LEU A 96 2.95 -9.40 0.90
CA LEU A 96 2.81 -10.44 1.91
C LEU A 96 1.38 -10.50 2.44
N LEU A 97 1.05 -11.62 3.06
CA LEU A 97 -0.23 -11.85 3.71
C LEU A 97 -0.06 -11.90 5.22
N GLY A 98 -0.89 -11.13 5.91
CA GLY A 98 -1.00 -11.16 7.37
C GLY A 98 -1.37 -12.57 7.87
N ARG A 99 -0.88 -12.91 9.06
CA ARG A 99 -1.10 -14.23 9.69
C ARG A 99 -2.45 -14.28 10.41
N LEU A 100 -3.52 -13.97 9.68
CA LEU A 100 -4.84 -13.72 10.28
C LEU A 100 -5.40 -14.92 11.04
N GLY A 101 -5.06 -16.15 10.68
CA GLY A 101 -5.47 -17.33 11.45
C GLY A 101 -4.81 -17.37 12.82
N ALA A 102 -3.50 -17.10 12.88
CA ALA A 102 -2.78 -17.00 14.15
C ALA A 102 -3.23 -15.79 14.96
N ASP A 103 -3.40 -14.62 14.32
CA ASP A 103 -3.82 -13.38 14.97
C ASP A 103 -5.21 -13.54 15.61
N ARG A 104 -6.14 -14.18 14.90
CA ARG A 104 -7.49 -14.42 15.40
C ARG A 104 -7.51 -15.38 16.59
N LEU A 105 -6.74 -16.46 16.54
CA LEU A 105 -6.61 -17.37 17.68
C LEU A 105 -6.02 -16.65 18.90
N ALA A 106 -5.03 -15.79 18.70
CA ALA A 106 -4.46 -14.96 19.75
C ALA A 106 -5.49 -13.98 20.35
N GLN A 107 -6.30 -13.31 19.52
CA GLN A 107 -7.42 -12.47 19.99
C GLN A 107 -8.43 -13.25 20.86
N GLN A 108 -8.62 -14.53 20.58
CA GLN A 108 -9.49 -15.41 21.35
C GLN A 108 -8.81 -15.99 22.61
N GLY A 109 -7.54 -15.64 22.88
CA GLY A 109 -6.75 -16.21 23.97
C GLY A 109 -6.42 -17.69 23.78
N ARG A 110 -6.42 -18.18 22.54
CA ARG A 110 -6.16 -19.58 22.20
C ARG A 110 -4.72 -19.73 21.72
N ASP A 111 -3.93 -20.51 22.45
CA ASP A 111 -2.55 -20.84 22.05
C ASP A 111 -2.54 -22.07 21.11
N PRO A 112 -2.18 -21.92 19.81
CA PRO A 112 -2.14 -23.03 18.87
C PRO A 112 -1.14 -24.13 19.25
N PHE A 113 -0.11 -23.81 20.05
CA PHE A 113 0.87 -24.80 20.49
C PHE A 113 0.28 -25.81 21.50
N THR A 114 -0.79 -25.43 22.19
CA THR A 114 -1.51 -26.29 23.16
C THR A 114 -2.50 -27.24 22.52
N PHE A 115 -2.83 -27.05 21.23
CA PHE A 115 -3.78 -27.92 20.55
C PHE A 115 -3.24 -29.36 20.39
N PRO A 116 -4.14 -30.36 20.43
CA PRO A 116 -3.78 -31.75 20.11
C PRO A 116 -3.07 -31.84 18.76
N LYS A 117 -2.03 -32.68 18.69
CA LYS A 117 -1.23 -32.87 17.49
C LYS A 117 -1.79 -33.99 16.65
N GLY A 118 -1.90 -33.77 15.34
CA GLY A 118 -2.38 -34.79 14.39
C GLY A 118 -1.34 -35.88 14.10
N GLY A 119 -0.05 -35.55 14.18
CA GLY A 119 1.03 -36.48 13.83
C GLY A 119 1.03 -36.89 12.36
N GLN A 120 1.99 -37.72 11.94
CA GLN A 120 2.06 -38.22 10.57
C GLN A 120 1.01 -39.32 10.32
N GLN A 121 0.21 -39.16 9.26
CA GLN A 121 -0.87 -40.08 8.93
C GLN A 121 -0.92 -40.33 7.41
N PRO A 122 -1.23 -41.56 6.94
CA PRO A 122 -1.42 -41.85 5.52
C PRO A 122 -2.52 -40.99 4.89
N GLY A 123 -2.26 -40.44 3.69
CA GLY A 123 -3.25 -39.61 2.97
C GLY A 123 -3.38 -38.17 3.47
N CYS A 124 -2.60 -37.76 4.46
CA CYS A 124 -2.57 -36.40 5.00
C CYS A 124 -1.26 -35.68 4.64
N ARG A 125 -1.28 -34.35 4.63
CA ARG A 125 -0.07 -33.51 4.70
C ARG A 125 0.23 -33.26 6.17
N PHE A 126 1.33 -33.81 6.66
CA PHE A 126 1.83 -33.60 8.02
C PHE A 126 2.83 -32.46 8.07
N PHE A 127 2.58 -31.43 8.88
CA PHE A 127 3.41 -30.25 9.13
C PHE A 127 4.30 -30.47 10.37
N PRO A 128 5.57 -30.89 10.22
CA PRO A 128 6.44 -31.22 11.35
C PRO A 128 6.70 -30.02 12.27
N GLU A 129 6.65 -28.79 11.75
CA GLU A 129 6.90 -27.55 12.48
C GLU A 129 5.85 -27.30 13.57
N THR A 130 4.60 -27.70 13.32
CA THR A 130 3.46 -27.48 14.24
C THR A 130 2.95 -28.78 14.86
N GLY A 131 3.34 -29.93 14.30
CA GLY A 131 2.83 -31.26 14.63
C GLY A 131 1.42 -31.54 14.09
N GLN A 132 0.88 -30.65 13.24
CA GLN A 132 -0.48 -30.78 12.70
C GLN A 132 -0.53 -31.53 11.38
N SER A 133 -1.71 -32.01 11.02
CA SER A 133 -1.98 -32.66 9.73
C SER A 133 -3.23 -32.08 9.08
N ALA A 134 -3.16 -31.81 7.79
CA ALA A 134 -4.33 -31.52 6.95
C ALA A 134 -4.67 -32.76 6.12
N CYS A 135 -5.94 -33.16 6.13
CA CYS A 135 -6.42 -34.40 5.51
C CYS A 135 -7.69 -34.14 4.69
N GLY A 136 -8.12 -35.14 3.92
CA GLY A 136 -9.46 -35.15 3.30
C GLY A 136 -9.74 -33.92 2.43
N ASP A 137 -10.94 -33.35 2.58
CA ASP A 137 -11.39 -32.22 1.77
C ASP A 137 -10.65 -30.92 2.09
N ILE A 138 -10.22 -30.72 3.33
CA ILE A 138 -9.35 -29.58 3.70
C ILE A 138 -8.03 -29.65 2.93
N LEU A 139 -7.39 -30.83 2.88
CA LEU A 139 -6.16 -31.01 2.12
C LEU A 139 -6.37 -30.79 0.61
N LYS A 140 -7.50 -31.26 0.06
CA LYS A 140 -7.82 -31.03 -1.35
C LYS A 140 -7.99 -29.54 -1.64
N ALA A 141 -8.73 -28.82 -0.79
CA ALA A 141 -8.92 -27.37 -0.92
C ALA A 141 -7.59 -26.61 -0.79
N TRP A 142 -6.75 -26.99 0.17
CA TRP A 142 -5.42 -26.40 0.37
C TRP A 142 -4.51 -26.64 -0.85
N ARG A 143 -4.55 -27.82 -1.48
CA ARG A 143 -3.76 -28.10 -2.71
C ARG A 143 -4.31 -27.46 -3.98
N ALA A 144 -5.57 -27.06 -3.97
CA ALA A 144 -6.23 -26.45 -5.13
C ALA A 144 -5.96 -24.94 -5.23
N ASN A 145 -5.41 -24.33 -4.18
CA ASN A 145 -5.23 -22.88 -4.06
C ASN A 145 -3.82 -22.55 -3.58
N GLY A 146 -3.22 -21.53 -4.17
CA GLY A 146 -1.91 -21.04 -3.77
C GLY A 146 -1.61 -19.73 -4.49
N LEU A 147 -0.59 -19.01 -4.03
CA LEU A 147 -0.11 -17.83 -4.75
C LEU A 147 0.41 -18.24 -6.13
N GLU A 148 0.50 -17.28 -7.05
CA GLU A 148 1.12 -17.47 -8.36
C GLU A 148 2.53 -16.88 -8.30
N ILE A 149 3.53 -17.74 -8.13
CA ILE A 149 4.92 -17.29 -7.93
C ILE A 149 5.89 -17.81 -8.99
N ASP A 150 5.52 -18.85 -9.74
CA ASP A 150 6.41 -19.49 -10.72
C ASP A 150 5.91 -19.48 -12.17
N GLY A 151 4.69 -18.99 -12.41
CA GLY A 151 4.08 -18.86 -13.74
C GLY A 151 3.58 -20.19 -14.32
N ARG A 152 3.56 -21.27 -13.53
CA ARG A 152 3.23 -22.61 -14.01
C ARG A 152 1.78 -22.97 -13.75
N ARG A 153 1.26 -23.85 -14.60
CA ARG A 153 -0.10 -24.37 -14.43
C ARG A 153 -0.15 -25.33 -13.23
N GLY A 154 -1.14 -25.12 -12.36
CA GLY A 154 -1.35 -25.92 -11.15
C GLY A 154 -0.90 -25.17 -9.93
N LYS A 155 -0.89 -25.83 -8.77
CA LYS A 155 -0.37 -25.25 -7.53
C LYS A 155 0.64 -26.18 -6.88
N THR A 156 1.83 -25.63 -6.66
CA THR A 156 2.91 -26.29 -5.95
C THR A 156 2.69 -26.17 -4.45
N GLU A 157 3.37 -27.04 -3.71
CA GLU A 157 3.35 -26.97 -2.25
C GLU A 157 3.87 -25.64 -1.71
N ALA A 158 4.89 -25.05 -2.34
CA ALA A 158 5.41 -23.74 -1.96
C ALA A 158 4.34 -22.64 -2.13
N GLU A 159 3.55 -22.69 -3.19
CA GLU A 159 2.47 -21.72 -3.44
C GLU A 159 1.31 -21.88 -2.46
N ASN A 160 0.95 -23.11 -2.12
CA ASN A 160 -0.07 -23.39 -1.10
C ASN A 160 0.38 -22.88 0.27
N LEU A 161 1.65 -23.11 0.62
CA LEU A 161 2.27 -22.59 1.85
C LEU A 161 2.35 -21.07 1.85
N ALA A 162 2.66 -20.44 0.72
CA ALA A 162 2.73 -18.99 0.62
C ALA A 162 1.37 -18.33 0.85
N LEU A 163 0.28 -18.97 0.37
CA LEU A 163 -1.08 -18.46 0.56
C LEU A 163 -1.61 -18.71 1.99
N PHE A 164 -1.52 -19.94 2.50
CA PHE A 164 -2.20 -20.31 3.75
C PHE A 164 -1.27 -20.41 4.96
N GLY A 165 0.02 -20.64 4.74
CA GLY A 165 0.98 -21.04 5.77
C GLY A 165 0.75 -22.46 6.28
N LEU A 166 1.31 -22.74 7.45
CA LEU A 166 1.25 -24.04 8.11
C LEU A 166 -0.12 -24.28 8.75
N ALA A 167 -0.56 -25.54 8.84
CA ALA A 167 -1.70 -25.87 9.70
C ALA A 167 -1.30 -25.68 11.18
N ILE A 168 -2.11 -24.96 11.94
CA ILE A 168 -1.85 -24.64 13.35
C ILE A 168 -2.86 -25.25 14.32
N SER A 169 -3.95 -25.85 13.82
CA SER A 169 -4.90 -26.65 14.62
C SER A 169 -5.17 -28.03 14.01
N PRO A 170 -5.72 -28.97 14.80
CA PRO A 170 -6.42 -30.13 14.24
C PRO A 170 -7.72 -29.67 13.56
N LEU A 171 -8.35 -30.59 12.81
CA LEU A 171 -9.75 -30.43 12.41
C LEU A 171 -10.63 -30.54 13.66
N GLN A 172 -11.47 -29.55 13.90
CA GLN A 172 -12.30 -29.46 15.10
C GLN A 172 -13.65 -28.84 14.80
N THR A 173 -14.66 -29.13 15.63
CA THR A 173 -15.99 -28.53 15.50
C THR A 173 -16.02 -27.18 16.21
N GLU A 174 -16.44 -26.14 15.50
CA GLU A 174 -16.64 -24.79 16.07
C GLU A 174 -18.00 -24.22 15.65
N VAL A 175 -18.60 -23.42 16.54
CA VAL A 175 -19.78 -22.60 16.21
C VAL A 175 -19.28 -21.28 15.62
N LEU A 176 -19.70 -20.96 14.39
CA LEU A 176 -19.28 -19.75 13.69
C LEU A 176 -20.29 -18.60 13.85
N GLY A 177 -20.03 -17.47 13.19
CA GLY A 177 -20.80 -16.23 13.35
C GLY A 177 -22.28 -16.33 12.96
N ASP A 178 -22.67 -17.33 12.18
CA ASP A 178 -24.07 -17.64 11.83
C ASP A 178 -24.79 -18.51 12.88
N GLY A 179 -24.09 -18.89 13.97
CA GLY A 179 -24.60 -19.72 15.04
C GLY A 179 -24.66 -21.22 14.70
N LYS A 180 -24.11 -21.65 13.56
CA LYS A 180 -24.07 -23.07 13.17
C LYS A 180 -22.71 -23.69 13.48
N GLU A 181 -22.72 -25.01 13.65
CA GLU A 181 -21.52 -25.82 13.84
C GLU A 181 -20.91 -26.24 12.50
N TYR A 182 -19.61 -26.04 12.38
CA TYR A 182 -18.83 -26.47 11.22
C TYR A 182 -17.55 -27.19 11.67
N GLN A 183 -17.03 -28.07 10.82
CA GLN A 183 -15.68 -28.57 10.98
C GLN A 183 -14.69 -27.54 10.42
N VAL A 184 -13.81 -27.05 11.26
CA VAL A 184 -12.85 -26.01 10.92
C VAL A 184 -11.42 -26.48 11.17
N GLN A 185 -10.51 -25.98 10.35
CA GLN A 185 -9.08 -26.11 10.60
C GLN A 185 -8.40 -24.76 10.39
N TRP A 186 -7.59 -24.37 11.37
CA TRP A 186 -6.83 -23.13 11.35
C TRP A 186 -5.46 -23.37 10.73
N PHE A 187 -5.10 -22.45 9.85
CA PHE A 187 -3.77 -22.28 9.26
C PHE A 187 -3.24 -20.91 9.67
N GLU A 188 -1.95 -20.64 9.47
CA GLU A 188 -1.35 -19.36 9.88
C GLU A 188 -2.08 -18.16 9.29
N ARG A 189 -2.52 -18.23 8.03
CA ARG A 189 -3.13 -17.10 7.30
C ARG A 189 -4.61 -17.28 6.99
N ALA A 190 -5.22 -18.40 7.37
CA ALA A 190 -6.60 -18.69 7.02
C ALA A 190 -7.30 -19.63 8.01
N ARG A 191 -8.64 -19.60 8.00
CA ARG A 191 -9.48 -20.64 8.59
C ARG A 191 -10.22 -21.34 7.45
N PHE A 192 -10.06 -22.65 7.36
CA PHE A 192 -10.83 -23.48 6.42
C PHE A 192 -12.07 -23.99 7.12
N GLU A 193 -13.22 -23.90 6.46
CA GLU A 193 -14.54 -24.21 6.99
C GLU A 193 -15.20 -25.24 6.08
N LEU A 194 -15.54 -26.41 6.62
CA LEU A 194 -16.24 -27.45 5.87
C LEU A 194 -17.75 -27.22 5.96
N HIS A 195 -18.36 -26.90 4.82
CA HIS A 195 -19.78 -26.71 4.59
C HIS A 195 -20.37 -27.92 3.83
N PRO A 196 -20.74 -29.01 4.53
CA PRO A 196 -21.24 -30.23 3.89
C PRO A 196 -22.55 -30.04 3.11
N GLU A 197 -23.28 -28.95 3.36
CA GLU A 197 -24.45 -28.54 2.62
C GLU A 197 -24.13 -28.13 1.16
N ASN A 198 -22.88 -27.77 0.87
CA ASN A 198 -22.43 -27.43 -0.47
C ASN A 198 -21.84 -28.65 -1.17
N ALA A 199 -21.97 -28.71 -2.50
CA ALA A 199 -21.32 -29.75 -3.29
C ALA A 199 -19.83 -29.44 -3.50
N PRO A 200 -18.93 -30.45 -3.48
CA PRO A 200 -17.54 -30.26 -3.87
C PRO A 200 -17.39 -29.66 -5.28
N PRO A 201 -16.41 -28.78 -5.52
CA PRO A 201 -15.34 -28.36 -4.60
C PRO A 201 -15.71 -27.19 -3.66
N TYR A 202 -16.97 -26.72 -3.67
CA TYR A 202 -17.42 -25.54 -2.92
C TYR A 202 -17.80 -25.83 -1.46
N ASN A 203 -17.58 -27.07 -1.01
CA ASN A 203 -17.84 -27.53 0.34
C ASN A 203 -16.76 -27.12 1.34
N VAL A 204 -15.69 -26.47 0.89
CA VAL A 204 -14.68 -25.89 1.77
C VAL A 204 -14.58 -24.39 1.47
N LEU A 205 -14.91 -23.58 2.45
CA LEU A 205 -14.84 -22.12 2.38
C LEU A 205 -13.68 -21.59 3.22
N LEU A 206 -13.22 -20.39 2.88
CA LEU A 206 -12.29 -19.63 3.68
C LEU A 206 -13.06 -18.65 4.55
N GLY A 207 -12.79 -18.71 5.86
CA GLY A 207 -13.41 -17.84 6.85
C GLY A 207 -13.10 -16.36 6.61
N LEU A 208 -14.04 -15.51 7.03
CA LEU A 208 -13.98 -14.06 6.83
C LEU A 208 -13.10 -13.39 7.89
N LEU A 209 -11.86 -13.87 8.04
CA LEU A 209 -10.97 -13.47 9.13
C LEU A 209 -10.64 -11.98 9.13
N GLY A 210 -10.57 -11.35 7.96
CA GLY A 210 -10.39 -9.91 7.86
C GLY A 210 -11.58 -9.14 8.46
N ASN A 211 -12.80 -9.60 8.22
CA ASN A 211 -13.99 -9.04 8.88
C ASN A 211 -13.96 -9.32 10.38
N GLU A 212 -13.68 -10.55 10.80
CA GLU A 212 -13.76 -10.96 12.21
C GLU A 212 -12.73 -10.28 13.13
N ILE A 213 -11.50 -10.10 12.62
CA ILE A 213 -10.42 -9.44 13.36
C ILE A 213 -10.73 -7.96 13.52
N ARG A 214 -11.25 -7.32 12.46
CA ARG A 214 -11.61 -5.90 12.50
C ARG A 214 -12.88 -5.62 13.29
N VAL A 215 -13.90 -6.48 13.23
CA VAL A 215 -15.16 -6.32 13.98
C VAL A 215 -14.96 -6.56 15.49
N ASN A 216 -14.07 -7.46 15.88
CA ASN A 216 -13.71 -7.64 17.29
C ASN A 216 -12.65 -6.63 17.77
N ALA A 217 -12.16 -5.76 16.89
CA ALA A 217 -11.50 -4.52 17.28
C ALA A 217 -12.52 -3.39 17.60
N GLY A 218 -13.83 -3.68 17.53
CA GLY A 218 -14.96 -2.74 17.56
C GLY A 218 -15.56 -2.56 16.15
N PRO A 219 -16.37 -1.50 15.87
CA PRO A 219 -16.24 -0.87 14.54
C PRO A 219 -14.72 -0.61 14.30
N PRO A 220 -14.25 -0.11 13.14
CA PRO A 220 -13.06 0.72 13.27
C PRO A 220 -13.39 1.63 14.46
N GLN A 221 -12.57 1.57 15.50
CA GLN A 221 -12.31 2.83 16.10
C GLN A 221 -11.89 3.65 14.86
N THR A 222 -12.82 4.47 14.35
CA THR A 222 -12.51 5.87 14.49
C THR A 222 -12.15 6.03 15.96
N ILE A 223 -10.89 5.68 16.27
CA ILE A 223 -9.98 6.68 16.72
C ILE A 223 -10.20 7.68 15.59
N ALA A 224 -11.15 8.60 15.79
CA ALA A 224 -10.90 9.96 15.35
C ALA A 224 -9.45 10.10 15.77
N PRO A 225 -8.52 10.07 14.79
CA PRO A 225 -7.13 9.69 15.02
C PRO A 225 -6.77 10.37 16.32
N ALA A 226 -6.35 9.62 17.35
CA ALA A 226 -5.97 10.25 18.61
C ALA A 226 -5.14 11.43 18.17
N PRO A 227 -5.62 12.70 18.36
CA PRO A 227 -5.31 13.80 17.45
C PRO A 227 -3.85 13.69 17.20
N ILE A 228 -3.43 13.35 15.96
CA ILE A 228 -2.03 13.03 15.68
C ILE A 228 -1.32 14.21 16.26
N GLU A 229 -0.74 14.06 17.46
CA GLU A 229 -0.04 15.18 18.03
C GLU A 229 1.05 15.37 17.01
N PRO A 230 1.04 16.49 16.30
CA PRO A 230 1.96 16.66 15.20
C PRO A 230 3.32 16.36 15.76
N LYS A 231 4.08 15.48 15.09
CA LYS A 231 5.46 15.20 15.49
C LYS A 231 6.08 16.56 15.81
N PRO A 232 6.57 16.79 17.04
CA PRO A 232 7.00 18.11 17.47
C PRO A 232 7.96 18.67 16.43
N LEU A 233 7.80 19.95 16.08
CA LEU A 233 8.72 20.59 15.17
C LEU A 233 10.15 20.41 15.71
N PRO A 234 11.10 20.01 14.86
CA PRO A 234 12.49 19.90 15.28
C PRO A 234 13.02 21.25 15.80
N PRO A 235 14.16 21.25 16.52
CA PRO A 235 14.86 22.50 16.83
C PRO A 235 15.12 23.31 15.56
N PRO A 236 15.22 24.66 15.65
CA PRO A 236 15.53 25.49 14.50
C PRO A 236 16.78 25.02 13.76
N SER A 237 16.65 24.83 12.45
CA SER A 237 17.69 24.33 11.56
C SER A 237 17.81 25.13 10.26
N TYR A 238 16.92 26.12 10.03
CA TYR A 238 17.02 27.01 8.89
C TYR A 238 18.41 27.66 8.83
N ASN A 239 19.04 27.53 7.67
CA ASN A 239 20.38 28.02 7.41
C ASN A 239 20.46 28.58 5.98
N ALA A 240 19.73 29.66 5.70
CA ALA A 240 19.76 30.36 4.41
C ALA A 240 19.54 29.44 3.19
N CYS A 241 18.53 28.56 3.28
CA CYS A 241 18.16 27.58 2.26
C CYS A 241 19.24 26.57 1.85
N GLN A 242 20.28 26.39 2.67
CA GLN A 242 21.16 25.23 2.54
C GLN A 242 20.44 23.94 2.96
N GLU A 243 20.99 22.80 2.55
CA GLU A 243 20.43 21.48 2.89
C GLU A 243 20.26 21.33 4.41
N ASP A 244 19.07 20.88 4.82
CA ASP A 244 18.79 20.64 6.23
C ASP A 244 19.66 19.48 6.75
N PRO A 245 20.25 19.56 7.95
CA PRO A 245 21.02 18.44 8.51
C PRO A 245 20.18 17.19 8.78
N ASN A 246 18.84 17.30 8.85
CA ASN A 246 17.94 16.16 9.04
C ASN A 246 16.60 16.36 8.31
N PRO A 247 16.56 16.22 6.97
CA PRO A 247 15.36 16.50 6.18
C PRO A 247 14.20 15.55 6.51
N GLY A 248 14.49 14.30 6.89
CA GLY A 248 13.50 13.33 7.38
C GLY A 248 12.89 13.67 8.75
N ALA A 249 13.37 14.71 9.43
CA ALA A 249 12.74 15.21 10.64
C ALA A 249 11.42 15.94 10.37
N ALA A 250 11.22 16.47 9.16
CA ALA A 250 10.06 17.27 8.80
C ALA A 250 8.73 16.54 9.12
N PRO A 251 7.85 17.13 9.93
CA PRO A 251 6.57 16.51 10.28
C PRO A 251 5.51 16.64 9.18
N ASN A 252 5.72 17.51 8.19
CA ASN A 252 4.72 17.92 7.19
C ASN A 252 3.43 18.48 7.84
N TYR A 253 3.59 19.17 8.98
CA TYR A 253 2.51 19.77 9.76
C TYR A 253 3.02 21.06 10.44
N PRO A 254 2.23 22.15 10.52
CA PRO A 254 0.82 22.26 10.11
C PRO A 254 0.60 22.48 8.61
N VAL A 255 1.67 22.72 7.85
CA VAL A 255 1.59 23.01 6.41
C VAL A 255 2.46 22.00 5.66
N ALA A 256 1.92 21.40 4.61
CA ALA A 256 2.64 20.48 3.75
C ALA A 256 2.95 21.14 2.39
N ILE A 257 4.15 20.90 1.87
CA ILE A 257 4.47 21.15 0.46
C ILE A 257 3.77 20.07 -0.36
N VAL A 258 2.73 20.45 -1.11
CA VAL A 258 1.98 19.52 -1.96
C VAL A 258 2.71 19.30 -3.27
N THR A 259 3.23 20.38 -3.87
CA THR A 259 3.90 20.34 -5.16
C THR A 259 4.84 21.53 -5.29
N VAL A 260 5.96 21.31 -5.94
CA VAL A 260 6.82 22.35 -6.51
C VAL A 260 6.79 22.19 -8.02
N ASN A 261 6.31 23.20 -8.74
CA ASN A 261 6.38 23.23 -10.19
C ASN A 261 7.57 24.11 -10.58
N LYS A 262 8.65 23.43 -11.01
CA LYS A 262 9.93 24.04 -11.35
C LYS A 262 9.87 24.85 -12.66
N GLY A 263 9.04 24.42 -13.60
CA GLY A 263 8.90 25.07 -14.91
C GLY A 263 8.14 26.38 -14.83
N ASP A 264 7.05 26.39 -14.06
CA ASP A 264 6.18 27.56 -13.87
C ASP A 264 6.54 28.36 -12.59
N GLU A 265 7.61 27.97 -11.90
CA GLU A 265 8.15 28.65 -10.71
C GLU A 265 7.08 28.93 -9.65
N TYR A 266 6.31 27.91 -9.25
CA TYR A 266 5.36 28.04 -8.14
C TYR A 266 5.40 26.86 -7.19
N VAL A 267 5.01 27.13 -5.94
CA VAL A 267 4.82 26.09 -4.93
C VAL A 267 3.35 26.03 -4.55
N VAL A 268 2.86 24.83 -4.25
CA VAL A 268 1.52 24.62 -3.72
C VAL A 268 1.67 24.13 -2.29
N LEU A 269 1.12 24.90 -1.36
CA LEU A 269 1.11 24.56 0.06
C LEU A 269 -0.32 24.24 0.49
N LYS A 270 -0.46 23.28 1.40
CA LYS A 270 -1.73 22.93 2.04
C LYS A 270 -1.61 23.02 3.54
N ASN A 271 -2.53 23.74 4.17
CA ASN A 271 -2.72 23.65 5.61
C ASN A 271 -3.41 22.33 5.93
N VAL A 272 -2.69 21.43 6.59
CA VAL A 272 -3.18 20.11 7.01
C VAL A 272 -3.63 20.11 8.48
N SER A 273 -3.57 21.26 9.16
CA SER A 273 -4.04 21.43 10.52
C SER A 273 -5.50 21.88 10.61
N GLY A 274 -6.03 21.86 11.84
CA GLY A 274 -7.38 22.35 12.15
C GLY A 274 -7.47 23.86 12.40
N GLU A 275 -6.35 24.59 12.38
CA GLU A 275 -6.29 26.03 12.69
C GLU A 275 -5.76 26.83 11.50
N ALA A 276 -6.12 28.11 11.39
CA ALA A 276 -5.55 28.97 10.35
C ALA A 276 -4.06 29.23 10.64
N VAL A 277 -3.21 29.15 9.62
CA VAL A 277 -1.76 29.36 9.73
C VAL A 277 -1.37 30.65 9.02
N ASN A 278 -0.68 31.56 9.73
CA ASN A 278 -0.03 32.70 9.11
C ASN A 278 1.38 32.31 8.65
N LEU A 279 1.66 32.49 7.36
CA LEU A 279 2.93 32.19 6.71
C LEU A 279 3.90 33.38 6.69
N ASP A 280 3.52 34.54 7.24
CA ASP A 280 4.42 35.70 7.27
C ASP A 280 5.71 35.36 8.03
N GLY A 281 6.85 35.61 7.38
CA GLY A 281 8.18 35.30 7.90
C GLY A 281 8.60 33.83 7.79
N TRP A 282 7.79 32.97 7.18
CA TRP A 282 8.20 31.59 6.87
C TRP A 282 9.14 31.55 5.66
N HIS A 283 9.97 30.51 5.60
CA HIS A 283 10.97 30.34 4.55
C HIS A 283 10.65 29.09 3.73
N MET A 284 10.30 29.26 2.45
CA MET A 284 10.25 28.16 1.48
C MET A 284 11.53 28.19 0.67
N CYS A 285 12.27 27.09 0.64
CA CYS A 285 13.63 27.04 0.12
C CYS A 285 13.76 26.08 -1.05
N SER A 286 14.39 26.56 -2.13
CA SER A 286 15.11 25.73 -3.09
C SER A 286 16.49 25.44 -2.53
N ILE A 287 16.81 24.15 -2.36
CA ILE A 287 18.06 23.72 -1.73
C ILE A 287 19.22 23.77 -2.71
N LYS A 288 19.00 23.44 -3.98
CA LYS A 288 20.05 23.46 -5.00
C LYS A 288 20.53 24.89 -5.28
N GLY A 289 19.58 25.83 -5.34
CA GLY A 289 19.87 27.25 -5.57
C GLY A 289 20.32 28.00 -4.31
N ASN A 290 20.08 27.46 -3.12
CA ASN A 290 20.12 28.21 -1.85
C ASN A 290 19.27 29.50 -1.92
N GLN A 291 18.07 29.37 -2.50
CA GLN A 291 17.19 30.50 -2.79
C GLN A 291 15.85 30.37 -2.05
N GLU A 292 15.31 31.50 -1.62
CA GLU A 292 13.97 31.56 -1.03
C GLU A 292 12.90 31.79 -2.08
N HIS A 293 11.89 30.93 -2.05
CA HIS A 293 10.61 31.11 -2.71
C HIS A 293 9.67 31.96 -1.82
N PRO A 294 9.21 33.13 -2.29
CA PRO A 294 8.39 34.01 -1.47
C PRO A 294 7.02 33.39 -1.17
N ILE A 295 6.70 33.31 0.13
CA ILE A 295 5.39 32.92 0.65
C ILE A 295 4.94 33.93 1.70
N SER A 296 3.63 34.23 1.76
CA SER A 296 3.07 35.17 2.75
C SER A 296 1.56 35.04 2.85
N GLY A 297 0.98 35.66 3.88
CA GLY A 297 -0.45 35.62 4.16
C GLY A 297 -0.86 34.33 4.88
N ALA A 298 -2.18 34.06 4.90
CA ALA A 298 -2.72 32.97 5.69
C ALA A 298 -3.27 31.83 4.82
N LEU A 299 -3.28 30.63 5.41
CA LEU A 299 -4.03 29.47 4.93
C LEU A 299 -5.05 29.05 6.00
N GLY A 300 -6.32 29.03 5.64
CA GLY A 300 -7.39 28.45 6.46
C GLY A 300 -7.24 26.93 6.62
N PRO A 301 -7.96 26.31 7.59
CA PRO A 301 -7.90 24.86 7.80
C PRO A 301 -8.26 24.09 6.53
N GLY A 302 -7.39 23.15 6.13
CA GLY A 302 -7.56 22.35 4.91
C GLY A 302 -7.31 23.10 3.59
N GLU A 303 -7.08 24.42 3.63
CA GLU A 303 -6.88 25.25 2.44
C GLU A 303 -5.59 24.87 1.73
N GLN A 304 -5.68 24.74 0.41
CA GLN A 304 -4.55 24.56 -0.49
C GLN A 304 -4.45 25.79 -1.40
N LYS A 305 -3.25 26.36 -1.49
CA LYS A 305 -3.00 27.58 -2.25
C LYS A 305 -1.70 27.50 -3.02
N GLN A 306 -1.71 28.07 -4.21
CA GLN A 306 -0.54 28.26 -5.05
C GLN A 306 0.15 29.59 -4.71
N PHE A 307 1.47 29.56 -4.57
CA PHE A 307 2.33 30.71 -4.32
C PHE A 307 3.28 30.88 -5.52
N PRO A 308 3.05 31.88 -6.38
CA PRO A 308 3.93 32.14 -7.52
C PRO A 308 5.28 32.68 -7.04
N GLY A 309 6.35 32.27 -7.72
CA GLY A 309 7.70 32.77 -7.52
C GLY A 309 7.89 34.17 -8.10
N PRO A 310 9.04 34.81 -7.82
CA PRO A 310 9.39 36.12 -8.36
C PRO A 310 9.74 36.03 -9.85
N ALA A 311 9.98 37.17 -10.49
CA ALA A 311 10.55 37.21 -11.83
C ALA A 311 11.99 36.66 -11.80
N GLY A 312 12.17 35.40 -12.20
CA GLY A 312 13.45 34.69 -12.21
C GLY A 312 13.28 33.19 -11.97
N THR A 313 14.37 32.44 -12.02
CA THR A 313 14.40 31.01 -11.70
C THR A 313 14.83 30.84 -10.24
N ILE A 314 14.01 30.15 -9.45
CA ILE A 314 14.34 29.68 -8.11
C ILE A 314 14.63 28.19 -8.16
N TRP A 315 13.81 27.43 -8.90
CA TRP A 315 13.89 25.98 -8.92
C TRP A 315 14.68 25.46 -10.12
N SER A 316 15.61 24.54 -9.90
CA SER A 316 16.38 23.96 -11.01
C SER A 316 15.51 23.05 -11.88
N ASN A 317 15.36 23.42 -13.15
CA ASN A 317 14.64 22.59 -14.13
C ASN A 317 15.44 21.40 -14.67
N SER A 318 16.75 21.37 -14.41
CA SER A 318 17.69 20.41 -15.01
C SER A 318 18.50 19.60 -14.01
N GLU A 319 18.40 19.92 -12.72
CA GLU A 319 19.07 19.21 -11.64
C GLU A 319 18.07 18.95 -10.52
N ASP A 320 18.35 17.95 -9.68
CA ASP A 320 17.56 17.71 -8.47
C ASP A 320 17.64 18.92 -7.54
N ASP A 321 16.46 19.43 -7.17
CA ASP A 321 16.31 20.60 -6.32
C ASP A 321 15.20 20.39 -5.29
N ASN A 322 15.57 19.79 -4.17
CA ASN A 322 14.65 19.53 -3.07
C ASN A 322 14.11 20.82 -2.46
N GLY A 323 12.91 20.74 -1.88
CA GLY A 323 12.25 21.85 -1.22
C GLY A 323 12.21 21.66 0.29
N SER A 324 12.48 22.71 1.05
CA SER A 324 12.28 22.73 2.51
C SER A 324 11.45 23.92 2.93
N LEU A 325 10.50 23.71 3.84
CA LEU A 325 9.64 24.75 4.39
C LEU A 325 9.95 24.90 5.88
N TYR A 326 10.27 26.12 6.30
CA TYR A 326 10.52 26.48 7.69
C TYR A 326 9.51 27.50 8.19
N ASN A 327 9.16 27.42 9.47
CA ASN A 327 8.38 28.48 10.11
C ASN A 327 9.25 29.72 10.41
N ALA A 328 8.63 30.80 10.89
CA ALA A 328 9.33 32.04 11.24
C ALA A 328 10.38 31.92 12.36
N ASN A 329 10.37 30.81 13.12
CA ASN A 329 11.40 30.49 14.12
C ASN A 329 12.55 29.65 13.53
N GLY A 330 12.53 29.38 12.22
CA GLY A 330 13.53 28.57 11.53
C GLY A 330 13.41 27.06 11.77
N GLN A 331 12.27 26.56 12.24
CA GLN A 331 12.04 25.13 12.45
C GLN A 331 11.52 24.47 11.18
N LEU A 332 12.04 23.29 10.83
CA LEU A 332 11.64 22.55 9.64
C LEU A 332 10.20 22.01 9.78
N VAL A 333 9.31 22.45 8.89
CA VAL A 333 7.87 22.13 8.88
C VAL A 333 7.54 21.06 7.85
N SER A 334 8.06 21.18 6.62
CA SER A 334 7.78 20.24 5.53
C SER A 334 9.00 20.09 4.63
N TYR A 335 9.16 18.93 4.02
CA TYR A 335 10.24 18.64 3.09
C TYR A 335 9.68 17.96 1.84
N TRP A 336 10.11 18.43 0.67
CA TRP A 336 9.73 17.92 -0.63
C TRP A 336 10.96 17.34 -1.32
N ASN A 337 10.92 16.03 -1.61
CA ASN A 337 11.94 15.39 -2.44
C ASN A 337 11.60 15.62 -3.90
N ASP A 338 12.54 16.18 -4.65
CA ASP A 338 12.38 16.36 -6.08
C ASP A 338 12.29 14.99 -6.78
N PRO A 339 11.20 14.70 -7.51
CA PRO A 339 10.99 13.39 -8.11
C PRO A 339 11.83 13.16 -9.38
N THR A 340 12.66 14.10 -9.84
CA THR A 340 13.43 13.98 -11.11
C THR A 340 14.62 13.02 -11.09
N ARG A 341 14.62 12.00 -10.22
CA ARG A 341 15.62 10.93 -10.24
C ARG A 341 15.47 9.93 -11.39
#